data_AF-T5AB84-F1
#
_entry.id   AF-T5AB84-F1
#
_cell.length_a   1.000
_cell.length_b   1.000
_cell.length_c   1.000
_cell.angle_alpha   90.00
_cell.angle_beta   90.00
_cell.angle_gamma   90.00
#
_symmetry.space_group_name_H-M   'P 1'
#
loop_
_entity.id
_entity.type
_entity.pdbx_description
1 polymer ?
#
loop_
_entity_poly.entity_id
_entity_poly.type
_entity_poly.pdbx_seq_one_letter_code
_entity_poly.pdbx_strand_id
1 'polypeptide(L)'
;MADVDPQGCRANLEPLLHYPAWVTDGGHGTLSNNIMGAEPEHPFWILVTDSLVSWAGDFGLPYLPISYATGQWFETEMWQIYHAQKPRRSPDLVRVMMDARPTGAPWVFFTAGRGGTWDNWDNRVLGWVGNHLLGASLYGFAGLGAVAAVAYAVGQALRRRRWSGRGCPYSGRAGCC
;
A
#
# COMPACT_ATOMS: atom_id res chain seq x y z
N MET A 1 8.69 9.63 22.54
CA MET A 1 7.59 10.58 22.80
C MET A 1 6.73 10.50 21.56
N ALA A 2 5.55 9.89 21.63
CA ALA A 2 4.68 9.75 20.47
C ALA A 2 4.09 11.14 20.15
N ASP A 3 4.44 11.70 18.99
CA ASP A 3 3.83 12.93 18.48
C ASP A 3 2.35 12.68 18.20
N VAL A 4 1.49 13.11 19.13
CA VAL A 4 0.06 13.25 18.91
C VAL A 4 -0.12 14.48 18.04
N ASP A 5 -0.39 14.22 16.77
CA ASP A 5 -0.74 15.23 15.80
C ASP A 5 -2.14 15.78 16.16
N PRO A 6 -2.33 17.11 16.34
CA PRO A 6 -3.60 17.63 16.83
C PRO A 6 -4.63 17.60 15.69
N GLN A 7 -5.33 16.49 15.57
CA GLN A 7 -6.65 16.48 14.97
C GLN A 7 -7.62 17.15 15.95
N GLY A 8 -7.62 18.48 15.93
CA GLY A 8 -8.55 19.31 16.68
C GLY A 8 -9.93 19.32 16.04
N CYS A 9 -10.94 19.62 16.85
CA CYS A 9 -12.31 19.84 16.38
C CYS A 9 -12.46 21.29 15.91
N ARG A 10 -12.89 21.50 14.65
CA ARG A 10 -13.17 22.82 14.07
C ARG A 10 -14.64 23.21 14.13
N ALA A 11 -15.52 22.23 14.15
CA ALA A 11 -16.96 22.42 14.17
C ALA A 11 -17.62 21.42 15.12
N ASN A 12 -18.87 21.69 15.46
CA ASN A 12 -19.71 20.80 16.24
C ASN A 12 -19.88 19.45 15.51
N LEU A 13 -19.65 18.34 16.23
CA LEU A 13 -19.76 16.97 15.70
C LEU A 13 -21.17 16.39 15.80
N GLU A 14 -22.13 17.10 16.41
CA GLU A 14 -23.54 16.69 16.49
C GLU A 14 -24.13 16.19 15.18
N PRO A 15 -23.87 16.79 13.99
CA PRO A 15 -24.37 16.28 12.72
C PRO A 15 -23.91 14.85 12.41
N LEU A 16 -22.76 14.43 12.93
CA LEU A 16 -22.21 13.09 12.71
C LEU A 16 -22.89 12.02 13.59
N LEU A 17 -23.62 12.42 14.64
CA LEU A 17 -24.38 11.51 15.51
C LEU A 17 -25.59 10.89 14.81
N HIS A 18 -26.02 11.45 13.68
CA HIS A 18 -27.13 10.91 12.89
C HIS A 18 -26.73 9.71 12.02
N TYR A 19 -25.44 9.42 11.90
CA TYR A 19 -24.93 8.32 11.10
C TYR A 19 -24.52 7.15 12.01
N PRO A 20 -25.03 5.93 11.77
CA PRO A 20 -24.71 4.77 12.60
C PRO A 20 -23.22 4.40 12.49
N ALA A 21 -22.58 4.70 11.36
CA ALA A 21 -21.15 4.58 11.18
C ALA A 21 -20.66 5.50 10.06
N TRP A 22 -19.45 6.04 10.24
CA TRP A 22 -18.80 6.89 9.25
C TRP A 22 -17.28 6.82 9.35
N VAL A 23 -16.64 7.09 8.22
CA VAL A 23 -15.18 7.20 8.07
C VAL A 23 -14.84 8.49 7.35
N THR A 24 -13.58 8.93 7.47
CA THR A 24 -13.08 10.12 6.76
C THR A 24 -12.34 9.72 5.49
N ASP A 25 -12.41 10.56 4.46
CA ASP A 25 -11.64 10.41 3.22
C ASP A 25 -10.80 11.66 2.99
N GLY A 26 -9.47 11.50 3.01
CA GLY A 26 -8.52 12.59 2.84
C GLY A 26 -8.31 13.03 1.38
N GLY A 27 -9.00 12.41 0.41
CA GLY A 27 -8.94 12.80 -1.01
C GLY A 27 -7.77 12.19 -1.79
N HIS A 28 -6.97 11.31 -1.18
CA HIS A 28 -5.79 10.68 -1.80
C HIS A 28 -6.04 9.24 -2.27
N GLY A 29 -7.30 8.89 -2.53
CA GLY A 29 -7.70 7.58 -3.07
C GLY A 29 -7.83 6.45 -2.05
N THR A 30 -7.50 6.71 -0.79
CA THR A 30 -7.65 5.77 0.33
C THR A 30 -8.36 6.46 1.48
N LEU A 31 -9.09 5.67 2.28
CA LEU A 31 -9.78 6.15 3.46
C LEU A 31 -8.77 6.53 4.55
N SER A 32 -9.13 7.55 5.33
CA SER A 32 -8.35 8.00 6.47
C SER A 32 -8.69 7.15 7.69
N ASN A 33 -7.66 6.59 8.31
CA ASN A 33 -7.74 5.84 9.58
C ASN A 33 -7.59 6.73 10.82
N ASN A 34 -7.57 8.06 10.62
CA ASN A 34 -7.24 9.00 11.69
C ASN A 34 -8.46 9.42 12.54
N ILE A 35 -9.65 9.49 11.94
CA ILE A 35 -10.89 9.87 12.63
C ILE A 35 -12.04 9.09 12.02
N MET A 36 -12.72 8.34 12.89
CA MET A 36 -13.72 7.37 12.51
C MET A 36 -14.76 7.31 13.64
N GLY A 37 -15.99 6.91 13.33
CA GLY A 37 -17.05 6.85 14.33
C GLY A 37 -18.13 5.84 13.99
N ALA A 38 -18.76 5.30 15.02
CA ALA A 38 -20.00 4.53 14.91
C ALA A 38 -20.70 4.35 16.24
N GLU A 39 -21.92 3.85 16.15
CA GLU A 39 -22.64 3.23 17.25
C GLU A 39 -21.91 1.96 17.75
N PRO A 40 -22.10 1.59 19.03
CA PRO A 40 -21.58 0.35 19.57
C PRO A 40 -22.00 -0.87 18.74
N GLU A 41 -21.10 -1.83 18.59
CA GLU A 41 -21.35 -3.11 17.89
C GLU A 41 -21.77 -2.99 16.42
N HIS A 42 -21.50 -1.86 15.76
CA HIS A 42 -21.80 -1.72 14.36
C HIS A 42 -21.02 -2.78 13.53
N PRO A 43 -21.67 -3.55 12.63
CA PRO A 43 -21.05 -4.70 11.96
C PRO A 43 -19.77 -4.39 11.18
N PHE A 44 -19.67 -3.17 10.62
CA PHE A 44 -18.44 -2.69 9.99
C PHE A 44 -17.24 -2.70 10.96
N TRP A 45 -17.40 -2.20 12.18
CA TRP A 45 -16.28 -2.15 13.13
C TRP A 45 -15.94 -3.50 13.71
N ILE A 46 -16.91 -4.39 13.87
CA ILE A 46 -16.65 -5.79 14.24
C ILE A 46 -15.76 -6.44 13.16
N LEU A 47 -16.11 -6.28 11.88
CA LEU A 47 -15.30 -6.77 10.77
C LEU A 47 -13.87 -6.19 10.81
N VAL A 48 -13.74 -4.88 11.01
CA VAL A 48 -12.45 -4.20 11.10
C VAL A 48 -11.63 -4.77 12.26
N THR A 49 -12.18 -4.84 13.47
CA THR A 49 -11.44 -5.30 14.65
C THR A 49 -11.06 -6.77 14.58
N ASP A 50 -11.95 -7.62 14.09
CA ASP A 50 -11.69 -9.06 13.96
C ASP A 50 -10.64 -9.35 12.89
N SER A 51 -10.50 -8.48 11.88
CA SER A 51 -9.54 -8.62 10.80
C SER A 51 -8.13 -8.10 11.15
N LEU A 52 -7.96 -7.31 12.22
CA LEU A 52 -6.67 -6.69 12.55
C LEU A 52 -5.51 -7.67 12.62
N VAL A 53 -5.69 -8.79 13.33
CA VAL A 53 -4.62 -9.76 13.57
C VAL A 53 -4.30 -10.56 12.32
N SER A 54 -5.31 -10.94 11.53
CA SER A 54 -5.07 -11.73 10.31
C SER A 54 -4.39 -10.94 9.20
N TRP A 55 -4.53 -9.61 9.20
CA TRP A 55 -3.88 -8.71 8.25
C TRP A 55 -2.52 -8.20 8.72
N ALA A 56 -2.18 -8.39 10.00
CA ALA A 56 -0.87 -8.08 10.59
C ALA A 56 0.19 -9.13 10.23
N GLY A 57 0.52 -9.22 8.94
CA GLY A 57 1.60 -10.08 8.44
C GLY A 57 3.00 -9.54 8.72
N ASP A 58 3.99 -10.43 8.73
CA ASP A 58 5.41 -10.08 8.78
C ASP A 58 5.90 -9.62 7.40
N PHE A 59 5.78 -8.31 7.14
CA PHE A 59 6.35 -7.72 5.93
C PHE A 59 7.78 -7.24 6.19
N GLY A 60 8.68 -7.45 5.22
CA GLY A 60 10.08 -7.01 5.31
C GLY A 60 10.29 -5.49 5.23
N LEU A 61 9.21 -4.70 5.09
CA LEU A 61 9.23 -3.23 5.08
C LEU A 61 8.34 -2.73 6.22
N PRO A 62 8.88 -1.98 7.20
CA PRO A 62 8.14 -1.52 8.38
C PRO A 62 6.86 -0.72 8.12
N TYR A 63 6.77 -0.02 6.99
CA TYR A 63 5.58 0.75 6.60
C TYR A 63 4.43 -0.11 6.06
N LEU A 64 4.72 -1.29 5.51
CA LEU A 64 3.69 -2.19 4.98
C LEU A 64 2.74 -2.75 6.05
N PRO A 65 3.18 -3.32 7.20
CA PRO A 65 2.25 -3.78 8.21
C PRO A 65 1.44 -2.61 8.77
N ILE A 66 2.09 -1.46 8.94
CA ILE A 66 1.46 -0.23 9.40
C ILE A 66 0.34 0.22 8.43
N SER A 67 0.56 0.20 7.12
CA SER A 67 -0.43 0.64 6.13
C SER A 67 -1.50 -0.42 5.84
N TYR A 68 -1.11 -1.69 5.83
CA TYR A 68 -1.92 -2.82 5.38
C TYR A 68 -2.67 -3.55 6.50
N ALA A 69 -2.25 -3.40 7.76
CA ALA A 69 -2.94 -4.01 8.91
C ALA A 69 -3.79 -3.02 9.72
N THR A 70 -3.39 -1.75 9.82
CA THR A 70 -4.09 -0.73 10.63
C THR A 70 -4.19 0.64 9.95
N GLY A 71 -3.69 0.74 8.73
CA GLY A 71 -3.54 2.00 8.02
C GLY A 71 -4.64 2.30 7.02
N GLN A 72 -4.38 3.30 6.17
CA GLN A 72 -5.32 3.78 5.15
C GLN A 72 -5.73 2.68 4.15
N TRP A 73 -4.80 1.78 3.81
CA TRP A 73 -5.09 0.69 2.87
C TRP A 73 -5.97 -0.38 3.52
N PHE A 74 -5.67 -0.74 4.77
CA PHE A 74 -6.50 -1.66 5.55
C PHE A 74 -7.94 -1.17 5.66
N GLU A 75 -8.14 0.08 6.10
CA GLU A 75 -9.48 0.66 6.23
C GLU A 75 -10.23 0.69 4.89
N THR A 76 -9.52 0.98 3.80
CA THR A 76 -10.08 0.97 2.44
C THR A 76 -10.52 -0.43 2.02
N GLU A 77 -9.73 -1.46 2.32
CA GLU A 77 -10.07 -2.86 2.04
C GLU A 77 -11.26 -3.32 2.91
N MET A 78 -11.26 -3.04 4.21
CA MET A 78 -12.37 -3.40 5.10
C MET A 78 -13.67 -2.74 4.65
N TRP A 79 -13.62 -1.48 4.21
CA TRP A 79 -14.77 -0.79 3.62
C TRP A 79 -15.30 -1.53 2.39
N GLN A 80 -14.43 -1.95 1.48
CA GLN A 80 -14.82 -2.69 0.27
C GLN A 80 -15.43 -4.05 0.62
N ILE A 81 -14.78 -4.80 1.51
CA ILE A 81 -15.26 -6.11 1.98
C ILE A 81 -16.64 -5.97 2.63
N TYR A 82 -16.82 -4.98 3.51
CA TYR A 82 -18.09 -4.72 4.16
C TYR A 82 -19.20 -4.42 3.14
N HIS A 83 -18.95 -3.52 2.19
CA HIS A 83 -19.94 -3.17 1.16
C HIS A 83 -20.23 -4.33 0.20
N ALA A 84 -19.28 -5.23 -0.02
CA ALA A 84 -19.47 -6.43 -0.82
C ALA A 84 -20.32 -7.49 -0.09
N GLN A 85 -20.21 -7.60 1.24
CA GLN A 85 -20.88 -8.63 2.03
C GLN A 85 -22.22 -8.20 2.62
N LYS A 86 -22.44 -6.90 2.83
CA LYS A 86 -23.64 -6.43 3.51
C LYS A 86 -24.91 -6.72 2.70
N PRO A 87 -26.07 -6.93 3.37
CA PRO A 87 -27.35 -7.03 2.69
C PRO A 87 -27.65 -5.77 1.88
N ARG A 88 -28.22 -5.93 0.67
CA ARG A 88 -28.61 -4.79 -0.20
C ARG A 88 -29.59 -3.79 0.41
N ARG A 89 -30.29 -4.20 1.47
CA ARG A 89 -31.26 -3.35 2.19
C ARG A 89 -30.64 -2.57 3.34
N SER A 90 -29.41 -2.91 3.73
CA SER A 90 -28.69 -2.17 4.77
C SER A 90 -28.19 -0.84 4.22
N PRO A 91 -28.22 0.24 5.01
CA PRO A 91 -27.74 1.54 4.58
C PRO A 91 -26.26 1.51 4.17
N ASP A 92 -25.88 2.44 3.31
CA ASP A 92 -24.48 2.71 2.99
C ASP A 92 -23.78 3.35 4.18
N LEU A 93 -22.54 2.91 4.43
CA LEU A 93 -21.70 3.54 5.42
C LEU A 93 -21.38 4.95 4.91
N VAL A 94 -21.32 5.94 5.81
CA VAL A 94 -21.12 7.32 5.38
C VAL A 94 -19.64 7.64 5.27
N ARG A 95 -19.26 8.22 4.13
CA ARG A 95 -17.91 8.72 3.88
C ARG A 95 -17.89 10.23 3.95
N VAL A 96 -17.24 10.76 4.97
CA VAL A 96 -17.06 12.21 5.16
C VAL A 96 -15.84 12.64 4.36
N MET A 97 -16.07 13.37 3.27
CA MET A 97 -15.01 13.92 2.43
C MET A 97 -14.33 15.08 3.16
N MET A 98 -13.06 14.89 3.54
CA MET A 98 -12.21 15.87 4.24
C MET A 98 -11.07 16.32 3.32
N ASP A 99 -11.42 16.52 2.06
CA ASP A 99 -10.50 16.65 0.96
C ASP A 99 -9.79 18.03 0.92
N ALA A 100 -8.50 18.02 0.61
CA ALA A 100 -7.66 19.22 0.51
C ALA A 100 -7.58 19.81 -0.92
N ARG A 101 -8.36 19.31 -1.89
CA ARG A 101 -8.39 19.88 -3.26
C ARG A 101 -8.79 21.37 -3.24
N PRO A 102 -8.26 22.19 -4.17
CA PRO A 102 -8.56 23.64 -4.22
C PRO A 102 -10.05 23.99 -4.38
N THR A 103 -10.85 23.07 -4.93
CA THR A 103 -12.30 23.20 -5.13
C THR A 103 -13.12 22.44 -4.08
N GLY A 104 -12.47 21.71 -3.17
CA GLY A 104 -13.11 20.95 -2.10
C GLY A 104 -13.48 21.83 -0.92
N ALA A 105 -14.51 21.45 -0.18
CA ALA A 105 -14.78 22.08 1.11
C ALA A 105 -13.60 21.76 2.06
N PRO A 106 -12.88 22.78 2.58
CA PRO A 106 -11.75 22.53 3.46
C PRO A 106 -12.24 21.82 4.73
N TRP A 107 -11.40 20.97 5.29
CA TRP A 107 -11.62 20.22 6.54
C TRP A 107 -12.58 20.92 7.52
N VAL A 108 -13.87 20.52 7.48
CA VAL A 108 -14.99 21.24 8.11
C VAL A 108 -15.10 20.90 9.60
N PHE A 109 -15.08 19.61 9.92
CA PHE A 109 -15.22 19.12 11.30
C PHE A 109 -13.89 19.02 12.04
N PHE A 110 -12.79 18.75 11.34
CA PHE A 110 -11.51 18.37 11.93
C PHE A 110 -10.36 19.24 11.38
N THR A 111 -9.21 19.28 12.04
CA THR A 111 -7.95 19.80 11.44
C THR A 111 -7.11 18.65 10.89
N ALA A 112 -6.48 18.83 9.73
CA ALA A 112 -5.41 17.95 9.27
C ALA A 112 -4.05 18.49 9.73
N GLY A 113 -3.41 17.75 10.64
CA GLY A 113 -1.96 17.83 10.89
C GLY A 113 -1.21 16.80 10.05
N ARG A 114 0.13 16.89 10.03
CA ARG A 114 0.99 15.83 9.49
C ARG A 114 1.71 15.13 10.64
N GLY A 115 1.26 13.92 10.96
CA GLY A 115 1.81 13.15 12.07
C GLY A 115 3.22 12.68 11.76
N GLY A 116 4.12 12.82 12.74
CA GLY A 116 5.53 12.42 12.62
C GLY A 116 5.80 10.95 12.90
N THR A 117 4.83 10.21 13.46
CA THR A 117 5.03 8.84 13.97
C THR A 117 5.26 7.79 12.86
N TRP A 118 4.98 8.12 11.60
CA TRP A 118 5.05 7.23 10.44
C TRP A 118 6.09 7.72 9.41
N ASP A 119 6.91 8.71 9.76
CA ASP A 119 7.96 9.25 8.88
C ASP A 119 9.24 8.41 8.97
N ASN A 120 9.31 7.38 8.13
CA ASN A 120 10.49 6.54 7.98
C ASN A 120 10.96 6.52 6.50
N TRP A 121 12.18 6.02 6.26
CA TRP A 121 12.81 6.04 4.94
C TRP A 121 11.96 5.34 3.86
N ASP A 122 11.26 4.27 4.23
CA ASP A 122 10.41 3.46 3.35
C ASP A 122 9.12 4.18 2.98
N ASN A 123 8.47 4.88 3.92
CA ASN A 123 7.34 5.77 3.61
C ASN A 123 7.75 6.85 2.60
N ARG A 124 8.94 7.45 2.75
CA ARG A 124 9.45 8.47 1.82
C ARG A 124 9.68 7.90 0.41
N VAL A 125 10.22 6.68 0.32
CA VAL A 125 10.41 5.98 -0.96
C VAL A 125 9.06 5.68 -1.61
N LEU A 126 8.09 5.15 -0.85
CA LEU A 126 6.75 4.84 -1.36
C LEU A 126 6.00 6.11 -1.78
N GLY A 127 6.10 7.19 -1.00
CA GLY A 127 5.57 8.50 -1.37
C GLY A 127 6.22 9.07 -2.64
N TRP A 128 7.54 8.89 -2.80
CA TRP A 128 8.23 9.27 -4.03
C TRP A 128 7.74 8.46 -5.24
N VAL A 129 7.59 7.14 -5.09
CA VAL A 129 7.03 6.25 -6.13
C VAL A 129 5.62 6.68 -6.51
N GLY A 130 4.76 6.96 -5.52
CA GLY A 130 3.40 7.44 -5.75
C GLY A 130 3.33 8.75 -6.53
N ASN A 131 4.27 9.68 -6.27
CA ASN A 131 4.35 10.94 -7.00
C ASN A 131 5.03 10.82 -8.37
N HIS A 132 5.79 9.76 -8.63
CA HIS A 132 6.58 9.56 -9.85
C HIS A 132 6.28 8.21 -10.50
N LEU A 133 5.01 7.79 -10.58
CA LEU A 133 4.62 6.46 -11.06
C LEU A 133 5.23 6.09 -12.41
N LEU A 134 5.24 7.02 -13.36
CA LEU A 134 5.83 6.78 -14.69
C LEU A 134 7.34 6.56 -14.59
N GLY A 135 8.05 7.42 -13.86
CA GLY A 135 9.49 7.31 -13.66
C GLY A 135 9.87 6.03 -12.91
N ALA A 136 9.18 5.75 -11.80
CA ALA A 136 9.37 4.53 -11.01
C ALA A 136 9.14 3.27 -11.86
N SER A 137 8.11 3.26 -12.70
CA SER A 137 7.83 2.15 -13.62
C SER A 137 8.96 1.97 -14.63
N LEU A 138 9.45 3.05 -15.24
CA LEU A 138 10.58 3.00 -16.18
C LEU A 138 11.86 2.46 -15.52
N TYR A 139 12.19 2.91 -14.31
CA TYR A 139 13.33 2.38 -13.55
C TYR A 139 13.16 0.90 -13.21
N GLY A 140 11.95 0.49 -12.83
CA GLY A 140 11.63 -0.92 -12.57
C GLY A 140 11.84 -1.81 -13.80
N PHE A 141 11.31 -1.40 -14.95
CA PHE A 141 11.48 -2.14 -16.21
C PHE A 141 12.94 -2.14 -16.69
N ALA A 142 13.64 -1.02 -16.57
CA ALA A 142 15.06 -0.95 -16.92
C ALA A 142 15.91 -1.90 -16.04
N GLY A 143 15.64 -1.93 -14.74
CA GLY A 143 16.30 -2.84 -13.80
C GLY A 143 16.03 -4.31 -14.12
N LEU A 144 14.77 -4.69 -14.34
CA LEU A 144 14.39 -6.03 -14.78
C LEU A 144 15.07 -6.43 -16.10
N GLY A 145 15.09 -5.52 -17.07
CA GLY A 145 15.77 -5.71 -18.35
C GLY A 145 17.27 -5.93 -18.19
N ALA A 146 17.93 -5.16 -17.33
CA ALA A 146 19.35 -5.33 -17.03
C ALA A 146 19.65 -6.69 -16.38
N VAL A 147 18.85 -7.11 -15.39
CA VAL A 147 19.00 -8.42 -14.74
C VAL A 147 18.81 -9.55 -15.75
N ALA A 148 17.79 -9.47 -16.60
CA ALA A 148 17.54 -10.45 -17.65
C ALA A 148 18.70 -10.51 -18.66
N ALA A 149 19.25 -9.36 -19.06
CA ALA A 149 20.39 -9.28 -19.98
C ALA A 149 21.65 -9.92 -19.37
N VAL A 150 21.94 -9.65 -18.09
CA VAL A 150 23.06 -10.27 -17.38
C VAL A 150 22.86 -11.78 -17.26
N ALA A 151 21.67 -12.24 -16.85
CA ALA A 151 21.35 -13.66 -16.76
C ALA A 151 21.49 -14.38 -18.12
N TYR A 152 21.03 -13.73 -19.20
CA TYR A 152 21.18 -14.24 -20.56
C TYR A 152 22.66 -14.33 -20.98
N ALA A 153 23.44 -13.29 -20.73
CA ALA A 153 24.87 -13.27 -21.06
C ALA A 153 25.66 -14.35 -20.30
N VAL A 154 25.38 -14.52 -19.00
CA VAL A 154 25.96 -15.58 -18.16
C VAL A 154 25.56 -16.96 -18.69
N GLY A 155 24.28 -17.15 -19.02
CA GLY A 155 23.78 -18.39 -19.61
C GLY A 155 24.46 -18.73 -20.94
N GLN A 156 24.64 -17.75 -21.82
CA GLN A 156 25.36 -17.90 -23.08
C GLN A 156 26.84 -18.26 -22.86
N ALA A 157 27.52 -17.60 -21.91
CA ALA A 157 28.91 -17.91 -21.58
C ALA A 157 29.07 -19.34 -21.03
N LEU A 158 28.16 -19.79 -20.17
CA LEU A 158 28.16 -21.15 -19.63
C LEU A 158 27.87 -22.20 -20.71
N ARG A 159 26.95 -21.92 -21.65
CA ARG A 159 26.67 -22.81 -22.79
C ARG A 159 27.87 -22.95 -23.72
N ARG A 160 28.55 -21.83 -24.04
CA ARG A 160 29.78 -21.83 -24.84
C ARG A 160 30.89 -22.64 -24.17
N ARG A 161 31.12 -22.46 -22.86
CA ARG A 161 32.10 -23.27 -22.11
C ARG A 161 31.77 -24.77 -22.11
N ARG A 162 30.49 -25.15 -21.99
CA ARG A 162 30.06 -26.56 -22.08
C ARG A 162 30.26 -27.16 -23.47
N TRP A 163 30.12 -26.38 -24.55
CA TRP A 163 30.39 -26.84 -25.92
C TRP A 163 31.88 -26.99 -26.19
N SER A 164 32.71 -26.03 -25.76
CA SER A 164 34.18 -26.13 -25.88
C SER A 164 34.76 -27.29 -25.05
N GLY A 165 34.17 -27.61 -23.90
CA GLY A 165 34.59 -28.77 -23.08
C GLY A 165 34.16 -30.15 -23.60
N ARG A 166 33.32 -30.22 -24.65
CA ARG A 166 32.93 -31.48 -25.32
C ARG A 166 33.72 -31.77 -26.60
N GLY A 167 34.62 -30.87 -27.00
CA GLY A 167 35.49 -31.04 -28.17
C GLY A 167 36.91 -31.44 -27.78
N CYS A 168 37.11 -32.71 -27.38
CA CYS A 168 38.29 -33.54 -27.69
C CYS A 168 38.29 -34.81 -26.81
N PRO A 169 37.78 -35.95 -27.30
CA PRO A 169 38.29 -37.24 -26.87
C PRO A 169 39.60 -37.50 -27.61
N TYR A 170 40.72 -37.35 -26.91
CA TYR A 170 42.01 -37.89 -27.36
C TYR A 170 41.94 -39.43 -27.30
N SER A 171 42.04 -40.10 -28.44
CA SER A 171 42.96 -41.26 -28.57
C SER A 171 43.26 -41.61 -30.03
N GLY A 172 44.53 -41.47 -30.40
CA GLY A 172 45.19 -42.42 -31.29
C GLY A 172 45.36 -42.04 -32.77
N ARG A 173 46.55 -41.48 -33.07
CA ARG A 173 47.26 -41.44 -34.37
C ARG A 173 46.82 -40.42 -35.44
N ALA A 174 47.87 -39.71 -35.88
CA ALA A 174 48.09 -39.04 -37.16
C ALA A 174 47.37 -37.71 -37.44
N GLY A 175 48.15 -36.63 -37.38
CA GLY A 175 48.13 -35.52 -38.34
C GLY A 175 47.00 -34.51 -38.26
N CYS A 176 47.33 -33.29 -37.83
CA CYS A 176 46.62 -32.09 -38.28
C CYS A 176 47.67 -31.07 -38.77
N CYS A 177 47.52 -30.69 -40.05
CA CYS A 177 48.08 -29.47 -40.64
C CYS A 177 47.35 -28.23 -40.13
#